data_AF-A0A933SLS0-F1
#
_entry.id   AF-A0A933SLS0-F1
#
_cell.length_a   1.000
_cell.length_b   1.000
_cell.length_c   1.000
_cell.angle_alpha   90.00
_cell.angle_beta   90.00
_cell.angle_gamma   90.00
#
_symmetry.space_group_name_H-M   'P 1'
#
loop_
_entity.id
_entity.type
_entity.pdbx_description
1 polymer ?
#
loop_
_entity_poly.entity_id
_entity_poly.type
_entity_poly.pdbx_seq_one_letter_code
_entity_poly.pdbx_strand_id
1 'polypeptide(L)'
;MIGAGRRAAFAALFLAVFAQAGYADDAPNLHSIERRRDQFPKDFAYFIYPIAGSIPGLGSASGAGATLANIDETNIDFSGFYVTGDFSASGATLLDIHAIPERLVFNLGAYTYSVAPKVFRRGMDSQKNDYILPFFEGNANVVQAALTYDERRYELYARFMTSSGKLSRVLDSNRNEFSNIDKSLQTENSLALGFTADLTDDVQDPRHGARAEGVRRSNFEQRYLTSRFDVYDLNFTGYVPVGSSSTWAFNAFYSTAVRQEAATTDRAELRNAIGLNCGQYTDATARAQCDATEERFLNDRIAFNENGVATWLGGTQRLRSYPNGRYFAGKAAFYGTELRLNITDERTLMDWYILRGLRTNLQLAFFAEVGSVADSDAELNKR
;
A
#
# COMPACT_ATOMS: atom_id res chain seq x y z
N MET A 1 -22.43 -1.59 -29.20
CA MET A 1 -21.20 -2.26 -29.69
C MET A 1 -20.02 -1.29 -29.89
N ILE A 2 -19.79 -0.33 -28.98
CA ILE A 2 -18.68 0.66 -29.07
C ILE A 2 -17.66 0.49 -27.90
N GLY A 3 -17.82 -0.55 -27.06
CA GLY A 3 -17.04 -0.72 -25.82
C GLY A 3 -15.79 -1.61 -25.91
N ALA A 4 -15.68 -2.50 -26.90
CA ALA A 4 -14.57 -3.46 -27.01
C ALA A 4 -13.36 -2.89 -27.78
N GLY A 5 -13.60 -2.04 -28.80
CA GLY A 5 -12.54 -1.49 -29.66
C GLY A 5 -11.58 -0.53 -28.96
N ARG A 6 -12.05 0.26 -27.97
CA ARG A 6 -11.18 1.14 -27.16
C ARG A 6 -10.31 0.37 -26.16
N ARG A 7 -10.75 -0.80 -25.70
CA ARG A 7 -10.04 -1.66 -24.74
C ARG A 7 -8.92 -2.45 -25.40
N ALA A 8 -9.19 -2.98 -26.60
CA ALA A 8 -8.16 -3.56 -27.46
C ALA A 8 -7.15 -2.51 -27.92
N ALA A 9 -7.57 -1.27 -28.18
CA ALA A 9 -6.65 -0.18 -28.53
C ALA A 9 -5.73 0.23 -27.37
N PHE A 10 -6.21 0.29 -26.12
CA PHE A 10 -5.35 0.57 -24.95
C PHE A 10 -4.40 -0.60 -24.62
N ALA A 11 -4.85 -1.85 -24.72
CA ALA A 11 -4.01 -3.03 -24.51
C ALA A 11 -3.00 -3.24 -25.64
N ALA A 12 -3.38 -2.96 -26.90
CA ALA A 12 -2.47 -3.01 -28.05
C ALA A 12 -1.49 -1.83 -28.08
N LEU A 13 -1.88 -0.65 -27.60
CA LEU A 13 -0.97 0.48 -27.37
C LEU A 13 -0.01 0.17 -26.21
N PHE A 14 -0.48 -0.47 -25.13
CA PHE A 14 0.37 -1.03 -24.08
C PHE A 14 1.39 -1.99 -24.69
N LEU A 15 0.97 -3.07 -25.36
CA LEU A 15 1.87 -4.04 -25.99
C LEU A 15 2.81 -3.43 -27.04
N ALA A 16 2.38 -2.41 -27.78
CA ALA A 16 3.22 -1.71 -28.75
C ALA A 16 4.28 -0.82 -28.08
N VAL A 17 3.97 -0.15 -26.96
CA VAL A 17 4.96 0.58 -26.15
C VAL A 17 5.97 -0.37 -25.51
N PHE A 18 5.53 -1.57 -25.09
CA PHE A 18 6.42 -2.62 -24.59
C PHE A 18 7.29 -3.27 -25.68
N ALA A 19 6.75 -3.46 -26.88
CA ALA A 19 7.51 -3.98 -28.02
C ALA A 19 8.56 -2.96 -28.51
N GLN A 20 8.28 -1.65 -28.45
CA GLN A 20 9.25 -0.61 -28.78
C GLN A 20 10.27 -0.33 -27.67
N ALA A 21 9.91 -0.52 -26.39
CA ALA A 21 10.88 -0.47 -25.29
C ALA A 21 11.87 -1.64 -25.31
N GLY A 22 11.53 -2.76 -25.97
CA GLY A 22 12.38 -3.94 -26.14
C GLY A 22 13.13 -4.05 -27.47
N TYR A 23 12.80 -3.23 -28.48
CA TYR A 23 13.37 -3.31 -29.85
C TYR A 23 13.69 -1.93 -30.45
N ALA A 24 14.22 -0.99 -29.65
CA ALA A 24 14.90 0.17 -30.21
C ALA A 24 16.38 -0.19 -30.47
N ASP A 25 16.61 -0.97 -31.53
CA ASP A 25 17.90 -0.99 -32.25
C ASP A 25 18.02 0.34 -33.00
N ASP A 26 18.36 1.40 -32.27
CA ASP A 26 18.95 2.61 -32.82
C ASP A 26 20.05 3.04 -31.85
N ALA A 27 21.23 3.27 -32.41
CA ALA A 27 22.49 3.51 -31.70
C ALA A 27 22.32 4.36 -30.43
N PRO A 28 23.01 4.02 -29.32
CA PRO A 28 22.96 4.79 -28.11
C PRO A 28 23.45 6.19 -28.43
N ASN A 29 22.53 7.14 -28.53
CA ASN A 29 22.93 8.54 -28.46
C ASN A 29 23.67 8.67 -27.13
N LEU A 30 24.95 9.00 -27.25
CA LEU A 30 26.00 9.14 -26.23
C LEU A 30 25.70 10.19 -25.14
N HIS A 31 24.42 10.53 -24.96
CA HIS A 31 23.85 11.49 -24.03
C HIS A 31 22.83 10.86 -23.07
N SER A 32 22.77 9.53 -22.95
CA SER A 32 22.24 8.91 -21.73
C SER A 32 23.20 9.23 -20.58
N ILE A 33 23.15 10.46 -20.10
CA ILE A 33 23.81 10.92 -18.89
C ILE A 33 23.46 9.90 -17.80
N GLU A 34 24.47 9.34 -17.14
CA GLU A 34 24.35 8.55 -15.90
C GLU A 34 23.48 9.34 -14.91
N ARG A 35 22.16 9.10 -14.93
CA ARG A 35 21.21 9.64 -13.96
C ARG A 35 21.10 8.72 -12.74
N ARG A 36 21.43 7.44 -12.91
CA ARG A 36 21.31 6.47 -11.83
C ARG A 36 22.42 6.76 -10.85
N ARG A 37 22.02 7.19 -9.66
CA ARG A 37 22.94 7.56 -8.59
C ARG A 37 23.52 6.32 -7.95
N ASP A 38 24.61 6.52 -7.23
CA ASP A 38 25.06 5.53 -6.26
C ASP A 38 23.90 5.19 -5.30
N GLN A 39 23.66 3.89 -5.15
CA GLN A 39 22.61 3.35 -4.29
C GLN A 39 23.10 3.08 -2.86
N PHE A 40 24.40 3.27 -2.61
CA PHE A 40 25.04 3.07 -1.31
C PHE A 40 25.93 4.27 -0.95
N PRO A 41 25.39 5.51 -0.95
CA PRO A 41 26.15 6.69 -0.54
C PRO A 41 26.60 6.57 0.91
N LYS A 42 27.70 7.27 1.26
CA LYS A 42 28.28 7.27 2.62
C LYS A 42 28.44 8.67 3.20
N ASP A 43 27.98 9.68 2.47
CA ASP A 43 28.06 11.07 2.91
C ASP A 43 27.07 11.33 4.05
N PHE A 44 27.59 11.62 5.24
CA PHE A 44 26.76 11.89 6.40
C PHE A 44 25.77 13.03 6.15
N ALA A 45 24.50 12.76 6.40
CA ALA A 45 23.42 13.72 6.26
C ALA A 45 22.51 13.70 7.49
N TYR A 46 21.83 14.81 7.75
CA TYR A 46 20.80 14.85 8.78
C TYR A 46 19.71 15.83 8.38
N PHE A 47 18.49 15.52 8.79
CA PHE A 47 17.36 16.41 8.57
C PHE A 47 16.30 16.23 9.65
N ILE A 48 15.87 17.34 10.24
CA ILE A 48 14.72 17.41 11.15
C ILE A 48 13.60 18.11 10.40
N TYR A 49 12.42 17.51 10.38
CA TYR A 49 11.33 17.96 9.52
C TYR A 49 9.99 17.97 10.26
N PRO A 50 9.17 19.02 10.08
CA PRO A 50 7.81 19.00 10.54
C PRO A 50 7.00 18.01 9.69
N ILE A 51 6.05 17.33 10.32
CA ILE A 51 5.09 16.47 9.66
C ILE A 51 3.73 17.11 9.86
N ALA A 52 3.03 17.40 8.77
CA ALA A 52 1.63 17.81 8.81
C ALA A 52 0.95 17.20 7.59
N GLY A 53 -0.09 16.39 7.82
CA GLY A 53 -0.73 15.66 6.73
C GLY A 53 -2.14 15.25 7.06
N SER A 54 -2.93 15.11 5.99
CA SER A 54 -4.25 14.48 6.05
C SER A 54 -4.24 13.26 5.16
N ILE A 55 -4.60 12.11 5.71
CA ILE A 55 -4.73 10.86 4.97
C ILE A 55 -6.23 10.64 4.77
N PRO A 56 -6.75 10.76 3.53
CA PRO A 56 -8.15 10.50 3.24
C PRO A 56 -8.57 9.11 3.75
N GLY A 57 -9.59 9.06 4.60
CA GLY A 57 -10.07 7.82 5.21
C GLY A 57 -9.42 7.44 6.53
N LEU A 58 -8.39 8.16 7.00
CA LEU A 58 -7.78 7.95 8.32
C LEU A 58 -7.87 9.20 9.21
N GLY A 59 -7.74 10.41 8.64
CA GLY A 59 -7.83 11.67 9.38
C GLY A 59 -6.58 12.54 9.20
N SER A 60 -6.45 13.56 10.04
CA SER A 60 -5.32 14.50 10.01
C SER A 60 -4.44 14.35 11.24
N ALA A 61 -3.13 14.45 11.06
CA ALA A 61 -2.16 14.44 12.14
C ALA A 61 -1.00 15.39 11.85
N SER A 62 -0.33 15.82 12.91
CA SER A 62 0.87 16.64 12.84
C SER A 62 1.90 16.23 13.89
N GLY A 63 3.15 16.58 13.66
CA GLY A 63 4.26 16.25 14.54
C GLY A 63 5.60 16.54 13.87
N ALA A 64 6.58 15.69 14.12
CA ALA A 64 7.93 15.87 13.59
C ALA A 64 8.65 14.53 13.39
N GLY A 65 9.64 14.55 12.52
CA GLY A 65 10.59 13.47 12.33
C GLY A 65 12.02 13.98 12.31
N ALA A 66 12.95 13.06 12.51
CA ALA A 66 14.37 13.30 12.36
C ALA A 66 15.01 12.08 11.70
N THR A 67 15.98 12.34 10.84
CA THR A 67 16.78 11.32 10.19
C THR A 67 18.25 11.69 10.29
N LEU A 68 19.06 10.69 10.62
CA LEU A 68 20.51 10.67 10.48
C LEU A 68 20.80 9.66 9.37
N ALA A 69 21.42 10.10 8.30
CA ALA A 69 21.78 9.26 7.17
C ALA A 69 23.29 9.06 7.11
N ASN A 70 23.71 7.87 6.70
CA ASN A 70 25.10 7.49 6.52
C ASN A 70 25.97 7.75 7.76
N ILE A 71 25.52 7.22 8.91
CA ILE A 71 26.16 7.44 10.21
C ILE A 71 27.57 6.82 10.19
N ASP A 72 28.57 7.56 10.66
CA ASP A 72 29.96 7.10 10.80
C ASP A 72 30.58 6.60 9.48
N GLU A 73 30.31 7.30 8.37
CA GLU A 73 30.79 6.95 7.02
C GLU A 73 30.34 5.55 6.55
N THR A 74 29.25 5.03 7.13
CA THR A 74 28.59 3.80 6.71
C THR A 74 27.35 4.11 5.85
N ASN A 75 26.63 3.07 5.43
CA ASN A 75 25.32 3.21 4.79
C ASN A 75 24.17 3.25 5.80
N ILE A 76 24.47 3.19 7.10
CA ILE A 76 23.43 3.02 8.12
C ILE A 76 22.68 4.34 8.31
N ASP A 77 21.36 4.24 8.16
CA ASP A 77 20.44 5.33 8.41
C ASP A 77 19.62 5.06 9.67
N PHE A 78 19.42 6.08 10.49
CA PHE A 78 18.49 6.06 11.61
C PHE A 78 17.42 7.12 11.40
N SER A 79 16.15 6.72 11.44
CA SER A 79 15.02 7.67 11.36
C SER A 79 14.04 7.44 12.49
N GLY A 80 13.53 8.52 13.08
CA GLY A 80 12.48 8.47 14.09
C GLY A 80 11.40 9.52 13.82
N PHE A 81 10.16 9.24 14.23
CA PHE A 81 9.04 10.17 14.07
C PHE A 81 8.01 10.06 15.19
N TYR A 82 7.25 11.14 15.35
CA TYR A 82 6.07 11.21 16.19
C TYR A 82 5.01 12.08 15.52
N VAL A 83 3.77 11.60 15.47
CA VAL A 83 2.59 12.35 14.99
C VAL A 83 1.39 12.14 15.91
N THR A 84 0.55 13.16 16.01
CA THR A 84 -0.68 13.15 16.82
C THR A 84 -1.78 14.01 16.17
N GLY A 85 -3.04 13.71 16.46
CA GLY A 85 -4.21 14.31 15.83
C GLY A 85 -5.40 13.36 15.87
N ASP A 86 -6.14 13.24 14.76
CA ASP A 86 -7.21 12.25 14.57
C ASP A 86 -6.69 10.80 14.68
N PHE A 87 -5.41 10.62 14.41
CA PHE A 87 -4.64 9.40 14.66
C PHE A 87 -3.29 9.77 15.28
N SER A 88 -2.68 8.83 15.99
CA SER A 88 -1.32 8.97 16.51
C SER A 88 -0.45 7.82 16.06
N ALA A 89 0.83 8.12 15.83
CA ALA A 89 1.84 7.12 15.55
C ALA A 89 3.21 7.63 15.96
N SER A 90 4.05 6.72 16.40
CA SER A 90 5.46 7.00 16.63
C SER A 90 6.27 5.78 16.23
N GLY A 91 7.53 5.98 15.92
CA GLY A 91 8.40 4.86 15.63
C GLY A 91 9.83 5.28 15.34
N ALA A 92 10.66 4.26 15.22
CA ALA A 92 12.04 4.40 14.81
C ALA A 92 12.41 3.27 13.86
N THR A 93 13.37 3.56 12.99
CA THR A 93 13.92 2.62 12.01
C THR A 93 15.42 2.73 11.98
N LEU A 94 16.06 1.58 11.78
CA LEU A 94 17.47 1.45 11.46
C LEU A 94 17.54 0.76 10.10
N LEU A 95 18.01 1.48 9.09
CA LEU A 95 17.98 1.05 7.70
C LEU A 95 19.40 0.83 7.18
N ASP A 96 19.49 0.08 6.08
CA ASP A 96 20.70 -0.13 5.30
C ASP A 96 21.89 -0.70 6.11
N ILE A 97 21.57 -1.67 6.99
CA ILE A 97 22.58 -2.43 7.75
C ILE A 97 23.14 -3.53 6.84
N HIS A 98 24.40 -3.36 6.39
CA HIS A 98 25.02 -4.30 5.46
C HIS A 98 25.70 -5.46 6.22
N ALA A 99 25.18 -6.67 6.10
CA ALA A 99 25.88 -7.88 6.58
C ALA A 99 26.90 -8.41 5.55
N ILE A 100 26.57 -8.23 4.26
CA ILE A 100 27.52 -8.35 3.15
C ILE A 100 27.44 -7.03 2.40
N PRO A 101 28.56 -6.29 2.24
CA PRO A 101 28.55 -4.98 1.61
C PRO A 101 27.74 -4.97 0.30
N GLU A 102 26.75 -4.08 0.22
CA GLU A 102 25.96 -3.81 -1.00
C GLU A 102 25.19 -5.02 -1.56
N ARG A 103 25.13 -6.10 -0.79
CA ARG A 103 24.64 -7.41 -1.23
C ARG A 103 23.57 -7.99 -0.33
N LEU A 104 23.79 -7.93 0.98
CA LEU A 104 22.83 -8.42 1.97
C LEU A 104 22.58 -7.31 2.98
N VAL A 105 21.40 -6.72 2.89
CA VAL A 105 21.01 -5.50 3.60
C VAL A 105 19.84 -5.80 4.53
N PHE A 106 19.93 -5.29 5.76
CA PHE A 106 18.89 -5.44 6.77
C PHE A 106 18.27 -4.09 7.14
N ASN A 107 16.95 -4.10 7.30
CA ASN A 107 16.17 -2.97 7.81
C ASN A 107 15.36 -3.41 9.02
N LEU A 108 15.38 -2.60 10.06
CA LEU A 108 14.67 -2.82 11.32
C LEU A 108 13.74 -1.64 11.59
N GLY A 109 12.56 -1.92 12.13
CA GLY A 109 11.61 -0.87 12.52
C GLY A 109 10.77 -1.28 13.70
N ALA A 110 10.45 -0.30 14.55
CA ALA A 110 9.53 -0.47 15.66
C ALA A 110 8.58 0.74 15.70
N TYR A 111 7.29 0.46 15.82
CA TYR A 111 6.23 1.47 15.71
C TYR A 111 5.16 1.25 16.76
N THR A 112 4.53 2.35 17.19
CA THR A 112 3.27 2.35 17.94
C THR A 112 2.24 3.15 17.17
N TYR A 113 0.97 2.78 17.26
CA TYR A 113 -0.09 3.42 16.53
C TYR A 113 -1.41 3.43 17.30
N SER A 114 -2.20 4.48 17.07
CA SER A 114 -3.61 4.57 17.41
C SER A 114 -4.36 5.18 16.23
N VAL A 115 -5.20 4.38 15.57
CA VAL A 115 -5.79 4.71 14.27
C VAL A 115 -7.27 4.36 14.22
N ALA A 116 -8.04 5.10 13.44
CA ALA A 116 -9.44 4.81 13.18
C ALA A 116 -9.75 4.87 11.67
N PRO A 117 -9.25 3.90 10.86
CA PRO A 117 -9.48 3.91 9.42
C PRO A 117 -10.98 3.72 9.10
N LYS A 118 -11.46 4.37 8.04
CA LYS A 118 -12.75 4.06 7.45
C LYS A 118 -12.69 2.69 6.77
N VAL A 119 -13.48 1.75 7.26
CA VAL A 119 -13.69 0.46 6.61
C VAL A 119 -15.02 0.51 5.89
N PHE A 120 -14.96 0.54 4.56
CA PHE A 120 -16.13 0.66 3.70
C PHE A 120 -16.83 -0.69 3.49
N ARG A 121 -17.97 -0.70 2.80
CA ARG A 121 -18.52 -1.94 2.25
C ARG A 121 -17.62 -2.49 1.15
N ARG A 122 -17.52 -3.83 1.08
CA ARG A 122 -16.83 -4.58 0.02
C ARG A 122 -17.41 -4.27 -1.37
N GLY A 123 -16.57 -4.29 -2.41
CA GLY A 123 -16.97 -4.17 -3.82
C GLY A 123 -16.96 -2.74 -4.40
N MET A 124 -17.20 -2.64 -5.71
CA MET A 124 -17.18 -1.37 -6.45
C MET A 124 -18.38 -0.46 -6.18
N ASP A 125 -19.53 -1.03 -5.84
CA ASP A 125 -20.79 -0.31 -5.60
C ASP A 125 -20.94 0.25 -4.18
N SER A 126 -19.89 0.08 -3.37
CA SER A 126 -19.78 0.63 -2.03
C SER A 126 -20.12 2.12 -2.02
N GLN A 127 -20.91 2.59 -1.06
CA GLN A 127 -21.32 4.00 -0.96
C GLN A 127 -20.37 4.79 -0.05
N LYS A 128 -20.18 6.09 -0.31
CA LYS A 128 -19.19 6.92 0.43
C LYS A 128 -19.49 7.03 1.92
N ASN A 129 -20.77 6.99 2.29
CA ASN A 129 -21.23 7.15 3.68
C ASN A 129 -21.52 5.81 4.36
N ASP A 130 -21.17 4.70 3.71
CA ASP A 130 -21.34 3.36 4.24
C ASP A 130 -19.99 2.80 4.66
N TYR A 131 -19.60 3.18 5.87
CA TYR A 131 -18.36 2.75 6.51
C TYR A 131 -18.55 2.61 8.01
N ILE A 132 -17.64 1.85 8.62
CA ILE A 132 -17.43 1.80 10.07
C ILE A 132 -16.05 2.39 10.39
N LEU A 133 -15.86 2.77 11.65
CA LEU A 133 -14.62 3.31 12.21
C LEU A 133 -14.13 2.42 13.36
N PRO A 134 -13.39 1.34 13.07
CA PRO A 134 -12.71 0.57 14.08
C PRO A 134 -11.49 1.32 14.62
N PHE A 135 -11.45 1.57 15.92
CA PHE A 135 -10.32 2.20 16.60
C PHE A 135 -9.33 1.11 17.04
N PHE A 136 -8.16 1.08 16.40
CA PHE A 136 -7.10 0.16 16.71
C PHE A 136 -5.97 0.87 17.43
N GLU A 137 -5.46 0.24 18.47
CA GLU A 137 -4.22 0.66 19.14
C GLU A 137 -3.27 -0.52 19.29
N GLY A 138 -1.98 -0.28 19.10
CA GLY A 138 -1.01 -1.36 19.11
C GLY A 138 0.41 -0.91 18.83
N ASN A 139 1.25 -1.91 18.64
CA ASN A 139 2.63 -1.78 18.22
C ASN A 139 2.97 -2.79 17.13
N ALA A 140 3.99 -2.50 16.35
CA ALA A 140 4.51 -3.39 15.33
C ALA A 140 6.03 -3.32 15.28
N ASN A 141 6.66 -4.47 15.11
CA ASN A 141 8.08 -4.61 14.83
C ASN A 141 8.25 -5.22 13.45
N VAL A 142 9.19 -4.68 12.68
CA VAL A 142 9.46 -5.09 11.30
C VAL A 142 10.94 -5.40 11.17
N VAL A 143 11.24 -6.54 10.56
CA VAL A 143 12.58 -6.93 10.15
C VAL A 143 12.52 -7.27 8.66
N GLN A 144 13.38 -6.67 7.86
CA GLN A 144 13.55 -7.01 6.45
C GLN A 144 14.99 -7.39 6.18
N ALA A 145 15.18 -8.47 5.42
CA ALA A 145 16.43 -8.81 4.76
C ALA A 145 16.23 -8.67 3.25
N ALA A 146 17.18 -8.02 2.57
CA ALA A 146 17.18 -7.83 1.12
C ALA A 146 18.51 -8.32 0.53
N LEU A 147 18.42 -9.10 -0.54
CA LEU A 147 19.53 -9.47 -1.41
C LEU A 147 19.52 -8.59 -2.65
N THR A 148 20.59 -7.83 -2.86
CA THR A 148 20.68 -6.79 -3.88
C THR A 148 21.73 -7.14 -4.95
N TYR A 149 21.40 -6.87 -6.21
CA TYR A 149 22.28 -7.12 -7.35
C TYR A 149 22.29 -5.91 -8.27
N ASP A 150 23.45 -5.64 -8.87
CA ASP A 150 23.62 -4.64 -9.93
C ASP A 150 23.09 -3.27 -9.47
N GLU A 151 23.68 -2.71 -8.40
CA GLU A 151 23.26 -1.42 -7.83
C GLU A 151 21.74 -1.36 -7.57
N ARG A 152 21.24 -2.39 -6.86
CA ARG A 152 19.83 -2.57 -6.49
C ARG A 152 18.86 -2.60 -7.68
N ARG A 153 19.31 -2.87 -8.91
CA ARG A 153 18.41 -3.11 -10.04
C ARG A 153 17.62 -4.40 -9.88
N TYR A 154 18.18 -5.40 -9.22
CA TYR A 154 17.45 -6.60 -8.85
C TYR A 154 17.52 -6.81 -7.35
N GLU A 155 16.38 -6.91 -6.70
CA GLU A 155 16.28 -7.11 -5.27
C GLU A 155 15.32 -8.27 -4.98
N LEU A 156 15.72 -9.16 -4.09
CA LEU A 156 14.84 -10.15 -3.46
C LEU A 156 14.79 -9.82 -1.98
N TYR A 157 13.60 -9.77 -1.38
CA TYR A 157 13.49 -9.48 0.04
C TYR A 157 12.53 -10.40 0.77
N ALA A 158 12.81 -10.59 2.06
CA ALA A 158 11.92 -11.19 3.03
C ALA A 158 11.69 -10.17 4.15
N ARG A 159 10.44 -9.81 4.42
CA ARG A 159 10.04 -8.91 5.49
C ARG A 159 9.14 -9.66 6.46
N PHE A 160 9.59 -9.81 7.69
CA PHE A 160 8.81 -10.32 8.80
C PHE A 160 8.27 -9.16 9.63
N MET A 161 7.01 -9.25 10.03
CA MET A 161 6.40 -8.27 10.90
C MET A 161 5.58 -8.97 11.98
N THR A 162 5.81 -8.58 13.23
CA THR A 162 4.97 -8.92 14.38
C THR A 162 4.23 -7.67 14.81
N SER A 163 2.91 -7.72 14.83
CA SER A 163 2.04 -6.64 15.31
C SER A 163 1.19 -7.14 16.46
N SER A 164 1.16 -6.39 17.56
CA SER A 164 0.26 -6.66 18.69
C SER A 164 -0.65 -5.45 18.88
N GLY A 165 -1.95 -5.68 18.84
CA GLY A 165 -2.93 -4.61 18.95
C GLY A 165 -4.30 -5.11 19.37
N LYS A 166 -5.16 -4.17 19.73
CA LYS A 166 -6.55 -4.44 20.11
C LYS A 166 -7.47 -3.39 19.53
N LEU A 167 -8.73 -3.77 19.40
CA LEU A 167 -9.82 -2.88 19.04
C LEU A 167 -10.36 -2.23 20.32
N SER A 168 -10.37 -0.90 20.40
CA SER A 168 -10.88 -0.19 21.58
C SER A 168 -12.39 0.10 21.47
N ARG A 169 -12.86 0.42 20.27
CA ARG A 169 -14.27 0.65 19.91
C ARG A 169 -14.48 0.55 18.40
N VAL A 170 -15.71 0.35 17.97
CA VAL A 170 -16.12 0.50 16.56
C VAL A 170 -17.30 1.44 16.51
N LEU A 171 -17.24 2.44 15.64
CA LEU A 171 -18.36 3.34 15.40
C LEU A 171 -18.98 3.07 14.03
N ASP A 172 -20.29 3.26 13.89
CA ASP A 172 -20.95 3.37 12.59
C ASP A 172 -20.67 4.74 11.93
N SER A 173 -21.21 4.97 10.74
CA SER A 173 -21.05 6.24 10.02
C SER A 173 -21.77 7.43 10.69
N ASN A 174 -22.72 7.16 11.61
CA ASN A 174 -23.42 8.15 12.43
C ASN A 174 -22.77 8.37 13.81
N ARG A 175 -21.62 7.72 14.07
CA ARG A 175 -20.87 7.75 15.33
C ARG A 175 -21.52 7.01 16.51
N ASN A 176 -22.46 6.11 16.25
CA ASN A 176 -22.96 5.20 17.28
C ASN A 176 -21.94 4.07 17.50
N GLU A 177 -21.69 3.71 18.76
CA GLU A 177 -20.73 2.67 19.12
C GLU A 177 -21.39 1.28 19.11
N PHE A 178 -20.70 0.29 18.53
CA PHE A 178 -21.07 -1.12 18.64
C PHE A 178 -20.61 -1.69 19.99
N SER A 179 -21.53 -2.26 20.76
CA SER A 179 -21.25 -2.76 22.11
C SER A 179 -20.52 -4.10 22.15
N ASN A 180 -20.70 -4.96 21.15
CA ASN A 180 -20.23 -6.34 21.14
C ASN A 180 -19.01 -6.52 20.24
N ILE A 181 -17.94 -5.81 20.57
CA ILE A 181 -16.67 -5.94 19.85
C ILE A 181 -15.65 -6.74 20.65
N ASP A 182 -14.86 -7.55 19.96
CA ASP A 182 -13.74 -8.24 20.59
C ASP A 182 -12.61 -7.24 20.86
N LYS A 183 -12.41 -6.91 22.14
CA LYS A 183 -11.35 -6.00 22.62
C LYS A 183 -10.10 -6.75 23.09
N SER A 184 -10.03 -8.07 22.89
CA SER A 184 -8.88 -8.86 23.28
C SER A 184 -7.62 -8.41 22.54
N LEU A 185 -6.47 -8.53 23.20
CA LEU A 185 -5.19 -8.27 22.56
C LEU A 185 -4.93 -9.39 21.55
N GLN A 186 -4.68 -9.00 20.31
CA GLN A 186 -4.37 -9.90 19.21
C GLN A 186 -2.93 -9.64 18.79
N THR A 187 -2.16 -10.72 18.65
CA THR A 187 -0.83 -10.67 18.05
C THR A 187 -0.91 -11.35 16.69
N GLU A 188 -0.33 -10.71 15.69
CA GLU A 188 -0.28 -11.21 14.33
C GLU A 188 1.15 -11.20 13.81
N ASN A 189 1.58 -12.36 13.30
CA ASN A 189 2.83 -12.50 12.58
C ASN A 189 2.55 -12.59 11.09
N SER A 190 3.32 -11.84 10.30
CA SER A 190 3.22 -11.84 8.85
C SER A 190 4.60 -11.91 8.20
N LEU A 191 4.63 -12.50 7.01
CA LEU A 191 5.79 -12.58 6.14
C LEU A 191 5.42 -12.04 4.76
N ALA A 192 6.21 -11.11 4.27
CA ALA A 192 6.20 -10.69 2.88
C ALA A 192 7.47 -11.16 2.19
N LEU A 193 7.31 -11.90 1.09
CA LEU A 193 8.40 -12.25 0.18
C LEU A 193 8.20 -11.45 -1.10
N GLY A 194 9.19 -10.68 -1.50
CA GLY A 194 9.07 -9.84 -2.68
C GLY A 194 10.31 -9.83 -3.56
N PHE A 195 10.09 -9.40 -4.79
CA PHE A 195 11.15 -9.11 -5.74
C PHE A 195 10.89 -7.77 -6.42
N THR A 196 11.97 -7.13 -6.83
CA THR A 196 11.96 -5.93 -7.67
C THR A 196 12.98 -6.09 -8.78
N ALA A 197 12.56 -5.80 -10.01
CA ALA A 197 13.44 -5.56 -11.15
C ALA A 197 13.25 -4.11 -11.59
N ASP A 198 14.24 -3.26 -11.33
CA ASP A 198 14.22 -1.83 -11.58
C ASP A 198 15.27 -1.44 -12.60
N LEU A 199 14.84 -1.31 -13.85
CA LEU A 199 15.67 -0.93 -14.99
C LEU A 199 15.51 0.56 -15.33
N THR A 200 15.07 1.36 -14.36
CA THR A 200 14.94 2.80 -14.54
C THR A 200 16.28 3.52 -14.44
N ASP A 201 16.31 4.70 -15.05
CA ASP A 201 17.47 5.59 -15.05
C ASP A 201 17.69 6.30 -13.71
N ASP A 202 16.75 6.28 -12.76
CA ASP A 202 16.89 6.77 -11.38
C ASP A 202 15.82 6.09 -10.51
N VAL A 203 16.16 5.65 -9.30
CA VAL A 203 15.21 4.91 -8.44
C VAL A 203 14.11 5.81 -7.87
N GLN A 204 14.42 7.07 -7.55
CA GLN A 204 13.52 8.02 -6.89
C GLN A 204 12.77 8.90 -7.89
N ASP A 205 13.43 9.35 -8.96
CA ASP A 205 12.85 10.19 -10.04
C ASP A 205 13.10 9.57 -11.44
N PRO A 206 12.52 8.40 -11.74
CA PRO A 206 12.60 7.78 -13.06
C PRO A 206 12.09 8.71 -14.16
N ARG A 207 12.86 8.87 -15.23
CA ARG A 207 12.42 9.53 -16.48
C ARG A 207 12.42 8.60 -17.68
N HIS A 208 13.14 7.48 -17.58
CA HIS A 208 13.25 6.48 -18.62
C HIS A 208 13.38 5.07 -18.00
N GLY A 209 12.83 4.08 -18.69
CA GLY A 209 12.95 2.67 -18.31
C GLY A 209 11.70 2.14 -17.63
N ALA A 210 11.83 0.98 -16.97
CA ALA A 210 10.71 0.25 -16.41
C ALA A 210 11.05 -0.42 -15.08
N ARG A 211 10.02 -0.66 -14.28
CA ARG A 211 10.09 -1.37 -13.01
C ARG A 211 8.99 -2.41 -12.91
N ALA A 212 9.35 -3.62 -12.49
CA ALA A 212 8.43 -4.68 -12.13
C ALA A 212 8.65 -5.08 -10.68
N GLU A 213 7.57 -5.23 -9.93
CA GLU A 213 7.58 -5.64 -8.53
C GLU A 213 6.55 -6.72 -8.31
N GLY A 214 6.90 -7.73 -7.52
CA GLY A 214 5.97 -8.75 -7.08
C GLY A 214 6.13 -9.05 -5.61
N VAL A 215 5.02 -9.24 -4.91
CA VAL A 215 5.02 -9.51 -3.47
C VAL A 215 3.98 -10.58 -3.14
N ARG A 216 4.38 -11.59 -2.37
CA ARG A 216 3.48 -12.50 -1.65
C ARG A 216 3.46 -12.09 -0.19
N ARG A 217 2.29 -11.88 0.39
CA ARG A 217 2.09 -11.65 1.82
C ARG A 217 1.30 -12.81 2.41
N SER A 218 1.79 -13.32 3.54
CA SER A 218 1.19 -14.41 4.31
C SER A 218 1.07 -13.99 5.75
N ASN A 219 -0.05 -14.31 6.39
CA ASN A 219 -0.24 -14.16 7.83
C ASN A 219 -0.26 -15.57 8.45
N PHE A 220 0.40 -15.73 9.59
CA PHE A 220 0.59 -17.04 10.20
C PHE A 220 -0.49 -17.41 11.22
N GLU A 221 -1.23 -16.42 11.71
CA GLU A 221 -2.27 -16.67 12.71
C GLU A 221 -3.47 -17.39 12.10
N GLN A 222 -3.83 -18.52 12.70
CA GLN A 222 -5.10 -19.18 12.44
C GLN A 222 -6.13 -18.67 13.44
N ARG A 223 -7.30 -18.27 12.94
CA ARG A 223 -8.49 -18.06 13.79
C ARG A 223 -9.57 -19.01 13.33
N TYR A 224 -10.21 -19.67 14.30
CA TYR A 224 -11.19 -20.74 14.09
C TYR A 224 -12.28 -20.40 13.06
N LEU A 225 -12.73 -19.14 13.01
CA LEU A 225 -13.83 -18.70 12.14
C LEU A 225 -13.38 -17.92 10.90
N THR A 226 -12.08 -17.84 10.62
CA THR A 226 -11.56 -17.03 9.52
C THR A 226 -10.65 -17.84 8.61
N SER A 227 -10.97 -17.89 7.32
CA SER A 227 -10.09 -18.51 6.32
C SER A 227 -8.73 -17.80 6.29
N ARG A 228 -7.67 -18.54 5.97
CA ARG A 228 -6.33 -18.00 5.78
C ARG A 228 -6.05 -17.79 4.30
N PHE A 229 -5.44 -16.66 3.97
CA PHE A 229 -5.11 -16.28 2.60
C PHE A 229 -3.66 -15.84 2.48
N ASP A 230 -3.12 -16.07 1.30
CA ASP A 230 -1.96 -15.34 0.81
C ASP A 230 -2.42 -14.26 -0.16
N VAL A 231 -1.84 -13.08 -0.08
CA VAL A 231 -2.09 -11.98 -1.02
C VAL A 231 -0.91 -11.84 -1.97
N TYR A 232 -1.19 -11.91 -3.26
CA TYR A 232 -0.21 -11.74 -4.33
C TYR A 232 -0.44 -10.41 -5.03
N ASP A 233 0.58 -9.57 -5.02
CA ASP A 233 0.60 -8.29 -5.72
C ASP A 233 1.61 -8.32 -6.86
N LEU A 234 1.21 -7.75 -7.99
CA LEU A 234 2.08 -7.49 -9.14
C LEU A 234 1.92 -6.03 -9.53
N ASN A 235 3.04 -5.31 -9.64
CA ASN A 235 3.08 -3.92 -10.04
C ASN A 235 4.07 -3.76 -11.19
N PHE A 236 3.63 -3.10 -12.25
CA PHE A 236 4.49 -2.72 -13.36
C PHE A 236 4.39 -1.23 -13.60
N THR A 237 5.53 -0.56 -13.74
CA THR A 237 5.60 0.87 -14.07
C THR A 237 6.58 1.12 -15.21
N GLY A 238 6.18 1.89 -16.21
CA GLY A 238 7.03 2.31 -17.33
C GLY A 238 7.12 3.82 -17.42
N TYR A 239 8.28 4.32 -17.86
CA TYR A 239 8.59 5.74 -17.97
C TYR A 239 9.14 6.05 -19.36
N VAL A 240 8.48 7.00 -20.03
CA VAL A 240 8.89 7.48 -21.35
C VAL A 240 9.22 8.97 -21.25
N PRO A 241 10.43 9.40 -21.65
CA PRO A 241 10.75 10.82 -21.68
C PRO A 241 9.92 11.53 -22.75
N VAL A 242 9.42 12.72 -22.41
CA VAL A 242 8.69 13.62 -23.31
C VAL A 242 9.48 14.91 -23.42
N GLY A 243 10.16 15.11 -24.55
CA GLY A 243 11.12 16.20 -24.70
C GLY A 243 12.29 16.09 -23.71
N SER A 244 12.85 17.22 -23.30
CA SER A 244 14.06 17.27 -22.46
C SER A 244 13.81 17.27 -20.96
N SER A 245 12.60 17.62 -20.51
CA SER A 245 12.30 17.89 -19.10
C SER A 245 11.05 17.19 -18.56
N SER A 246 10.28 16.50 -19.41
CA SER A 246 9.04 15.87 -18.99
C SER A 246 9.11 14.35 -19.11
N THR A 247 8.25 13.68 -18.35
CA THR A 247 8.17 12.22 -18.34
C THR A 247 6.72 11.81 -18.33
N TRP A 248 6.39 10.81 -19.13
CA TRP A 248 5.11 10.15 -19.09
C TRP A 248 5.25 8.79 -18.43
N ALA A 249 4.59 8.62 -17.30
CA ALA A 249 4.55 7.39 -16.53
C ALA A 249 3.26 6.60 -16.81
N PHE A 250 3.38 5.28 -16.78
CA PHE A 250 2.27 4.33 -16.89
C PHE A 250 2.41 3.30 -15.78
N ASN A 251 1.33 3.00 -15.08
CA ASN A 251 1.30 1.98 -14.03
C ASN A 251 0.18 0.98 -14.29
N ALA A 252 0.49 -0.30 -14.11
CA ALA A 252 -0.48 -1.38 -14.07
C ALA A 252 -0.25 -2.20 -12.80
N PHE A 253 -1.33 -2.45 -12.07
CA PHE A 253 -1.30 -3.17 -10.81
C PHE A 253 -2.39 -4.23 -10.77
N TYR A 254 -2.06 -5.39 -10.23
CA TYR A 254 -2.98 -6.48 -9.98
C TYR A 254 -2.73 -7.05 -8.59
N SER A 255 -3.80 -7.38 -7.88
CA SER A 255 -3.73 -8.06 -6.59
C SER A 255 -4.81 -9.14 -6.49
N THR A 256 -4.48 -10.27 -5.87
CA THR A 256 -5.42 -11.36 -5.60
C THR A 256 -5.14 -11.99 -4.25
N ALA A 257 -6.20 -12.27 -3.49
CA ALA A 257 -6.15 -13.16 -2.35
C ALA A 257 -6.33 -14.61 -2.84
N VAL A 258 -5.52 -15.52 -2.30
CA VAL A 258 -5.55 -16.95 -2.63
C VAL A 258 -5.68 -17.73 -1.33
N ARG A 259 -6.79 -18.45 -1.19
CA ARG A 259 -7.12 -19.19 0.03
C ARG A 259 -6.14 -20.33 0.24
N GLN A 260 -5.50 -20.34 1.41
CA GLN A 260 -4.61 -21.40 1.86
C GLN A 260 -5.36 -22.40 2.74
N GLU A 261 -6.23 -21.91 3.61
CA GLU A 261 -7.05 -22.71 4.51
C GLU A 261 -8.47 -22.15 4.57
N ALA A 262 -9.47 -23.02 4.49
CA ALA A 262 -10.87 -22.62 4.55
C ALA A 262 -11.39 -22.72 5.99
N ALA A 263 -12.08 -21.68 6.43
CA ALA A 263 -12.99 -21.72 7.56
C ALA A 263 -14.43 -21.92 7.08
N THR A 264 -15.36 -22.11 8.02
CA THR A 264 -16.77 -22.29 7.71
C THR A 264 -17.36 -21.10 6.96
N THR A 265 -18.19 -21.39 5.96
CA THR A 265 -19.06 -20.44 5.28
C THR A 265 -20.53 -20.72 5.60
N ASP A 266 -20.80 -21.67 6.50
CA ASP A 266 -22.16 -22.00 6.93
C ASP A 266 -22.71 -20.85 7.78
N ARG A 267 -23.83 -20.28 7.32
CA ARG A 267 -24.43 -19.11 7.98
C ARG A 267 -24.96 -19.44 9.38
N ALA A 268 -25.50 -20.63 9.60
CA ALA A 268 -26.05 -20.99 10.89
C ALA A 268 -24.94 -21.20 11.92
N GLU A 269 -23.84 -21.84 11.53
CA GLU A 269 -22.63 -21.99 12.35
C GLU A 269 -22.04 -20.62 12.71
N LEU A 270 -21.85 -19.74 11.72
CA LEU A 270 -21.36 -18.39 11.96
C LEU A 270 -22.32 -17.58 12.84
N ARG A 271 -23.63 -17.64 12.61
CA ARG A 271 -24.60 -16.94 13.47
C ARG A 271 -24.54 -17.43 14.91
N ASN A 272 -24.41 -18.74 15.12
CA ASN A 272 -24.30 -19.29 16.47
C ASN A 272 -23.00 -18.87 17.17
N ALA A 273 -21.91 -18.72 16.41
CA ALA A 273 -20.60 -18.40 16.97
C ALA A 273 -20.36 -16.90 17.17
N ILE A 274 -20.82 -16.05 16.24
CA ILE A 274 -20.51 -14.60 16.19
C ILE A 274 -21.74 -13.72 15.90
N GLY A 275 -22.95 -14.26 15.95
CA GLY A 275 -24.18 -13.50 15.80
C GLY A 275 -24.37 -12.46 16.91
N LEU A 276 -25.19 -11.45 16.63
CA LEU A 276 -25.54 -10.35 17.53
C LEU A 276 -26.67 -10.72 18.53
N ASN A 277 -27.21 -11.94 18.43
CA ASN A 277 -28.29 -12.45 19.27
C ASN A 277 -29.51 -11.51 19.27
N CYS A 278 -30.00 -11.17 18.08
CA CYS A 278 -31.07 -10.18 17.90
C CYS A 278 -32.43 -10.58 18.50
N GLY A 279 -32.61 -11.85 18.90
CA GLY A 279 -33.81 -12.33 19.59
C GLY A 279 -34.07 -11.67 20.95
N GLN A 280 -33.08 -11.00 21.53
CA GLN A 280 -33.21 -10.29 22.81
C GLN A 280 -34.04 -8.99 22.73
N TYR A 281 -34.22 -8.42 21.53
CA TYR A 281 -34.99 -7.19 21.35
C TYR A 281 -36.50 -7.49 21.30
N THR A 282 -37.24 -6.93 22.25
CA THR A 282 -38.71 -7.05 22.33
C THR A 282 -39.43 -6.07 21.40
N ASP A 283 -38.82 -4.92 21.12
CA ASP A 283 -39.32 -3.97 20.12
C ASP A 283 -39.06 -4.49 18.70
N ALA A 284 -40.11 -4.53 17.88
CA ALA A 284 -40.04 -5.09 16.54
C ALA A 284 -39.12 -4.29 15.60
N THR A 285 -39.03 -2.96 15.78
CA THR A 285 -38.18 -2.10 14.96
C THR A 285 -36.72 -2.29 15.31
N ALA A 286 -36.39 -2.29 16.60
CA ALA A 286 -35.04 -2.54 17.10
C ALA A 286 -34.55 -3.95 16.71
N ARG A 287 -35.43 -4.95 16.79
CA ARG A 287 -35.12 -6.31 16.33
C ARG A 287 -34.80 -6.35 14.84
N ALA A 288 -35.64 -5.76 14.00
CA ALA A 288 -35.41 -5.72 12.55
C ALA A 288 -34.10 -5.00 12.18
N GLN A 289 -33.74 -3.94 12.90
CA GLN A 289 -32.46 -3.24 12.71
C GLN A 289 -31.25 -4.10 13.12
N CYS A 290 -31.35 -4.82 14.24
CA CYS A 290 -30.33 -5.78 14.65
C CYS A 290 -30.17 -6.89 13.61
N ASP A 291 -31.28 -7.50 13.18
CA ASP A 291 -31.27 -8.59 12.19
C ASP A 291 -30.59 -8.16 10.89
N ALA A 292 -30.90 -6.95 10.39
CA ALA A 292 -30.25 -6.40 9.20
C ALA A 292 -28.73 -6.19 9.38
N THR A 293 -28.30 -5.78 10.59
CA THR A 293 -26.88 -5.59 10.92
C THR A 293 -26.15 -6.92 11.02
N GLU A 294 -26.76 -7.90 11.68
CA GLU A 294 -26.23 -9.27 11.79
C GLU A 294 -26.09 -9.90 10.41
N GLU A 295 -27.10 -9.79 9.55
CA GLU A 295 -27.04 -10.31 8.19
C GLU A 295 -25.89 -9.69 7.38
N ARG A 296 -25.69 -8.38 7.49
CA ARG A 296 -24.55 -7.70 6.84
C ARG A 296 -23.22 -8.24 7.36
N PHE A 297 -23.06 -8.36 8.67
CA PHE A 297 -21.84 -8.87 9.29
C PHE A 297 -21.53 -10.32 8.89
N LEU A 298 -22.55 -11.19 8.87
CA LEU A 298 -22.42 -12.58 8.44
C LEU A 298 -22.09 -12.68 6.94
N ASN A 299 -22.73 -11.88 6.09
CA ASN A 299 -22.40 -11.82 4.66
C ASN A 299 -20.95 -11.39 4.44
N ASP A 300 -20.47 -10.36 5.15
CA ASP A 300 -19.09 -9.90 5.06
C ASP A 300 -18.11 -10.98 5.51
N ARG A 301 -18.43 -11.74 6.58
CA ARG A 301 -17.63 -12.88 7.04
C ARG A 301 -17.60 -14.01 6.01
N ILE A 302 -18.73 -14.38 5.43
CA ILE A 302 -18.81 -15.42 4.40
C ILE A 302 -17.99 -14.99 3.18
N ALA A 303 -18.19 -13.77 2.67
CA ALA A 303 -17.43 -13.25 1.53
C ALA A 303 -15.93 -13.20 1.81
N PHE A 304 -15.51 -12.84 3.03
CA PHE A 304 -14.12 -12.94 3.44
C PHE A 304 -13.63 -14.40 3.44
N ASN A 305 -14.37 -15.33 4.04
CA ASN A 305 -13.97 -16.74 4.13
C ASN A 305 -13.91 -17.42 2.75
N GLU A 306 -14.72 -16.98 1.80
CA GLU A 306 -14.74 -17.45 0.43
C GLU A 306 -13.60 -16.85 -0.40
N ASN A 307 -13.44 -15.54 -0.37
CA ASN A 307 -12.67 -14.80 -1.39
C ASN A 307 -11.47 -14.02 -0.83
N GLY A 308 -11.34 -13.88 0.48
CA GLY A 308 -10.26 -13.13 1.12
C GLY A 308 -10.33 -11.63 0.84
N VAL A 309 -9.22 -10.92 1.03
CA VAL A 309 -9.09 -9.50 0.69
C VAL A 309 -7.75 -9.30 -0.01
N ALA A 310 -7.80 -8.92 -1.29
CA ALA A 310 -6.65 -8.40 -2.02
C ALA A 310 -6.25 -7.02 -1.51
N THR A 311 -5.09 -6.54 -1.94
CA THR A 311 -4.67 -5.17 -1.68
C THR A 311 -5.72 -4.20 -2.22
N TRP A 312 -6.25 -3.37 -1.34
CA TRP A 312 -7.33 -2.43 -1.65
C TRP A 312 -6.87 -1.30 -2.58
N LEU A 313 -7.86 -0.62 -3.17
CA LEU A 313 -7.66 0.60 -3.95
C LEU A 313 -8.21 1.82 -3.20
N GLY A 314 -7.66 2.99 -3.52
CA GLY A 314 -7.91 4.26 -2.84
C GLY A 314 -6.73 4.69 -1.95
N GLY A 315 -6.64 5.99 -1.66
CA GLY A 315 -5.52 6.59 -0.92
C GLY A 315 -4.46 7.18 -1.84
N THR A 316 -3.28 7.48 -1.30
CA THR A 316 -2.26 8.30 -2.00
C THR A 316 -1.54 7.58 -3.14
N GLN A 317 -1.66 6.26 -3.25
CA GLN A 317 -0.87 5.44 -4.18
C GLN A 317 -1.66 5.01 -5.42
N ARG A 318 -2.95 4.68 -5.27
CA ARG A 318 -3.81 4.17 -6.35
C ARG A 318 -5.23 4.67 -6.14
N LEU A 319 -5.84 5.25 -7.18
CA LEU A 319 -7.14 5.93 -7.09
C LEU A 319 -7.07 7.11 -6.10
N ARG A 320 -6.18 8.07 -6.39
CA ARG A 320 -5.81 9.19 -5.51
C ARG A 320 -6.93 10.15 -5.14
N SER A 321 -8.01 10.13 -5.91
CA SER A 321 -9.22 10.92 -5.61
C SER A 321 -10.16 10.24 -4.60
N TYR A 322 -9.83 9.03 -4.13
CA TYR A 322 -10.66 8.24 -3.22
C TYR A 322 -9.98 8.01 -1.87
N PRO A 323 -10.76 7.88 -0.77
CA PRO A 323 -10.21 7.53 0.54
C PRO A 323 -9.35 6.25 0.52
N ASN A 324 -8.39 6.14 1.43
CA ASN A 324 -7.65 4.90 1.64
C ASN A 324 -8.61 3.75 1.98
N GLY A 325 -8.37 2.57 1.40
CA GLY A 325 -9.23 1.40 1.61
C GLY A 325 -10.62 1.50 0.98
N ARG A 326 -10.86 2.47 0.08
CA ARG A 326 -12.20 2.75 -0.45
C ARG A 326 -12.84 1.54 -1.14
N TYR A 327 -12.06 0.81 -1.92
CA TYR A 327 -12.53 -0.33 -2.69
C TYR A 327 -11.69 -1.55 -2.36
N PHE A 328 -12.33 -2.62 -1.90
CA PHE A 328 -11.67 -3.90 -1.64
C PHE A 328 -12.59 -5.07 -1.97
N ALA A 329 -11.99 -6.18 -2.37
CA ALA A 329 -12.62 -7.46 -2.66
C ALA A 329 -11.53 -8.54 -2.70
N GLY A 330 -11.84 -9.75 -3.18
CA GLY A 330 -10.86 -10.83 -3.30
C GLY A 330 -9.77 -10.56 -4.35
N LYS A 331 -10.05 -9.67 -5.30
CA LYS A 331 -9.15 -9.24 -6.38
C LYS A 331 -9.24 -7.74 -6.60
N ALA A 332 -8.14 -7.14 -7.06
CA ALA A 332 -8.05 -5.74 -7.45
C ALA A 332 -7.21 -5.56 -8.72
N ALA A 333 -7.62 -4.64 -9.58
CA ALA A 333 -6.85 -4.21 -10.75
C ALA A 333 -6.83 -2.68 -10.83
N PHE A 334 -5.70 -2.11 -11.21
CA PHE A 334 -5.53 -0.68 -11.37
C PHE A 334 -4.65 -0.37 -12.59
N TYR A 335 -5.02 0.72 -13.27
CA TYR A 335 -4.25 1.29 -14.36
C TYR A 335 -4.20 2.81 -14.17
N GLY A 336 -2.99 3.36 -14.21
CA GLY A 336 -2.75 4.78 -14.05
C GLY A 336 -1.83 5.30 -15.14
N THR A 337 -2.01 6.55 -15.52
CA THR A 337 -1.05 7.27 -16.35
C THR A 337 -0.85 8.67 -15.82
N GLU A 338 0.38 9.17 -15.90
CA GLU A 338 0.76 10.45 -15.31
C GLU A 338 1.79 11.18 -16.18
N LEU A 339 1.47 12.40 -16.60
CA LEU A 339 2.41 13.31 -17.24
C LEU A 339 3.05 14.20 -16.17
N ARG A 340 4.38 14.13 -16.09
CA ARG A 340 5.22 14.86 -15.14
C ARG A 340 5.99 15.95 -15.86
N LEU A 341 5.85 17.20 -15.40
CA LEU A 341 6.62 18.35 -15.86
C LEU A 341 7.62 18.71 -14.76
N ASN A 342 8.92 18.50 -14.99
CA ASN A 342 9.94 18.96 -14.05
C ASN A 342 10.16 20.46 -14.24
N ILE A 343 9.82 21.26 -13.23
CA ILE A 343 9.99 22.72 -13.22
C ILE A 343 11.42 23.07 -12.83
N THR A 344 11.98 22.38 -11.83
CA THR A 344 13.37 22.54 -11.42
C THR A 344 14.09 21.20 -11.50
N ASP A 345 15.39 21.24 -11.77
CA ASP A 345 16.28 20.08 -11.67
C ASP A 345 17.42 20.47 -10.72
N GLU A 346 17.08 20.94 -9.52
CA GLU A 346 18.09 21.38 -8.58
C GLU A 346 18.87 20.14 -8.08
N ARG A 347 20.16 20.13 -8.43
CA ARG A 347 21.14 19.12 -8.04
C ARG A 347 21.98 19.55 -6.83
N THR A 348 21.76 20.77 -6.34
CA THR A 348 22.49 21.34 -5.20
C THR A 348 21.88 20.84 -3.91
N LEU A 349 22.72 20.24 -3.06
CA LEU A 349 22.33 19.81 -1.73
C LEU A 349 22.01 21.05 -0.88
N MET A 350 20.85 21.05 -0.24
CA MET A 350 20.51 22.07 0.74
C MET A 350 21.35 21.86 2.00
N ASP A 351 21.97 22.93 2.52
CA ASP A 351 22.82 22.91 3.70
C ASP A 351 22.43 24.06 4.65
N TRP A 352 21.39 23.81 5.45
CA TRP A 352 20.86 24.68 6.49
C TRP A 352 21.05 24.01 7.85
N TYR A 353 21.04 24.78 8.94
CA TYR A 353 21.25 24.29 10.32
C TYR A 353 20.39 23.09 10.74
N ILE A 354 19.24 22.87 10.09
CA ILE A 354 18.30 21.79 10.37
C ILE A 354 18.18 20.75 9.23
N LEU A 355 18.83 21.00 8.07
CA LEU A 355 18.68 20.22 6.84
C LEU A 355 20.01 20.21 6.07
N ARG A 356 20.70 19.08 6.01
CA ARG A 356 21.92 18.90 5.22
C ARG A 356 21.78 17.72 4.26
N GLY A 357 22.14 17.91 3.00
CA GLY A 357 22.22 16.82 2.02
C GLY A 357 20.92 16.50 1.27
N LEU A 358 19.94 17.41 1.25
CA LEU A 358 18.65 17.18 0.57
C LEU A 358 18.60 17.80 -0.83
N ARG A 359 18.01 17.08 -1.79
CA ARG A 359 17.70 17.58 -3.13
C ARG A 359 16.35 18.29 -3.14
N THR A 360 16.26 19.41 -3.85
CA THR A 360 15.01 20.06 -4.21
C THR A 360 14.65 19.71 -5.66
N ASN A 361 13.45 19.17 -5.90
CA ASN A 361 12.87 19.06 -7.25
C ASN A 361 11.41 19.49 -7.14
N LEU A 362 11.01 20.44 -7.99
CA LEU A 362 9.62 20.83 -8.15
C LEU A 362 9.06 20.23 -9.44
N GLN A 363 7.97 19.47 -9.31
CA GLN A 363 7.32 18.80 -10.43
C GLN A 363 5.81 19.07 -10.40
N LEU A 364 5.21 19.25 -11.58
CA LEU A 364 3.76 19.20 -11.77
C LEU A 364 3.38 17.85 -12.36
N ALA A 365 2.34 17.22 -11.82
CA ALA A 365 1.84 15.93 -12.29
C ALA A 365 0.37 16.01 -12.67
N PHE A 366 0.04 15.59 -13.89
CA PHE A 366 -1.32 15.42 -14.38
C PHE A 366 -1.60 13.94 -14.56
N PHE A 367 -2.62 13.41 -13.92
CA PHE A 367 -2.86 11.97 -13.91
C PHE A 367 -4.30 11.59 -14.24
N ALA A 368 -4.45 10.40 -14.82
CA ALA A 368 -5.73 9.74 -15.03
C ALA A 368 -5.62 8.29 -14.52
N GLU A 369 -6.63 7.87 -13.77
CA GLU A 369 -6.61 6.61 -13.03
C GLU A 369 -7.94 5.87 -13.18
N VAL A 370 -7.83 4.55 -13.32
CA VAL A 370 -8.98 3.65 -13.33
C VAL A 370 -8.61 2.39 -12.55
N GLY A 371 -9.58 1.84 -11.82
CA GLY A 371 -9.39 0.61 -11.09
C GLY A 371 -10.71 -0.09 -10.85
N SER A 372 -10.63 -1.38 -10.53
CA SER A 372 -11.78 -2.21 -10.17
C SER A 372 -11.39 -3.22 -9.10
N VAL A 373 -12.37 -3.63 -8.30
CA VAL A 373 -12.26 -4.75 -7.36
C VAL A 373 -13.41 -5.71 -7.60
N ALA A 374 -13.17 -7.00 -7.45
CA ALA A 374 -14.19 -8.04 -7.61
C ALA A 374 -13.80 -9.30 -6.83
N ASP A 375 -14.77 -10.17 -6.58
CA ASP A 375 -14.52 -11.48 -5.95
C ASP A 375 -14.16 -12.55 -6.99
N SER A 376 -14.51 -12.33 -8.26
CA SER A 376 -14.20 -13.22 -9.37
C SER A 376 -13.43 -12.50 -10.49
N ASP A 377 -12.59 -13.25 -11.22
CA ASP A 377 -11.90 -12.73 -12.42
C ASP A 377 -12.90 -12.33 -13.51
N ALA A 378 -14.05 -13.02 -13.56
CA ALA A 378 -15.09 -12.74 -14.52
C ALA A 378 -15.72 -11.35 -14.33
N GLU A 379 -15.72 -10.82 -13.11
CA GLU A 379 -16.30 -9.51 -12.78
C GLU A 379 -15.27 -8.39 -12.72
N LEU A 380 -13.98 -8.75 -12.59
CA LEU A 380 -12.90 -7.77 -12.59
C LEU A 380 -12.88 -6.98 -13.90
N ASN A 381 -12.79 -5.65 -13.79
CA ASN A 381 -12.89 -4.69 -14.89
C ASN A 381 -14.23 -4.66 -15.65
N LYS A 382 -15.27 -5.35 -15.18
CA LYS A 382 -16.64 -5.08 -15.64
C LYS A 382 -17.12 -3.76 -15.01
N ARG A 383 -17.83 -2.97 -15.81
CA ARG A 383 -18.49 -1.73 -15.40
C ARG A 383 -19.98 -1.90 -15.56
#